data_AF-A0A4R1B832-F1
#
_entry.id   AF-A0A4R1B832-F1
#
_cell.length_a   1.000
_cell.length_b   1.000
_cell.length_c   1.000
_cell.angle_alpha   90.00
_cell.angle_beta   90.00
_cell.angle_gamma   90.00
#
_symmetry.space_group_name_H-M   'P 1'
#
loop_
_entity.id
_entity.type
_entity.pdbx_description
1 polymer ?
#
loop_
_entity_poly.entity_id
_entity_poly.type
_entity_poly.pdbx_seq_one_letter_code
_entity_poly.pdbx_strand_id
1 'polypeptide(L)'
;MRHDLGLTDALLAGKPVWSAEAIEPEARRLGARLGHFLPSLVEPAGTGVLFVPMAIGGHRDHVVTVQAVLYAYPVLHPHFRILFYEDLHYASDRQARAEGLERFRRLAGFPELRRHVVHLEAAQFRAKLDLVALYASQHRRPPTPGAYTPADDERPHEAYWELIDPATAKLDD
;
A
#
# COMPACT_ATOMS: atom_id res chain seq x y z
N MET A 1 4.38 17.80 -5.48
CA MET A 1 5.39 18.31 -4.52
C MET A 1 5.93 17.12 -3.74
N ARG A 2 7.25 17.01 -3.55
CA ARG A 2 7.86 15.99 -2.67
C ARG A 2 8.07 16.61 -1.29
N HIS A 3 7.69 15.91 -0.24
CA HIS A 3 7.92 16.32 1.15
C HIS A 3 8.95 15.40 1.80
N ASP A 4 9.87 15.98 2.57
CA ASP A 4 10.87 15.25 3.36
C ASP A 4 10.40 15.20 4.82
N LEU A 5 10.36 14.00 5.39
CA LEU A 5 9.95 13.74 6.78
C LEU A 5 11.13 13.77 7.76
N GLY A 6 12.34 14.06 7.29
CA GLY A 6 13.56 14.14 8.10
C GLY A 6 14.02 12.76 8.61
N LEU A 7 13.80 11.71 7.82
CA LEU A 7 14.19 10.33 8.15
C LEU A 7 15.23 9.83 7.15
N THR A 8 16.26 9.17 7.65
CA THR A 8 17.30 8.56 6.82
C THR A 8 16.73 7.35 6.07
N ASP A 9 17.01 7.30 4.77
CA ASP A 9 16.68 6.17 3.90
C ASP A 9 17.37 4.86 4.38
N ALA A 10 16.65 3.74 4.30
CA ALA A 10 17.13 2.46 4.80
C ALA A 10 18.37 1.95 4.05
N LEU A 11 18.42 2.12 2.72
CA LEU A 11 19.59 1.75 1.91
C LEU A 11 20.78 2.63 2.26
N LEU A 12 20.58 3.94 2.47
CA LEU A 12 21.65 4.84 2.93
C LEU A 12 22.16 4.47 4.32
N ALA A 13 21.33 3.87 5.16
CA ALA A 13 21.71 3.30 6.45
C ALA A 13 22.32 1.90 6.36
N GLY A 14 22.59 1.38 5.15
CA GLY A 14 23.21 0.08 4.92
C GLY A 14 22.27 -1.12 5.13
N LYS A 15 20.95 -0.90 5.19
CA LYS A 15 19.97 -1.97 5.41
C LYS A 15 19.51 -2.56 4.07
N PRO A 16 19.65 -3.88 3.86
CA PRO A 16 19.18 -4.52 2.62
C PRO A 16 17.65 -4.44 2.45
N VAL A 17 17.19 -4.37 1.20
CA VAL A 17 15.77 -4.26 0.81
C VAL A 17 14.88 -5.42 1.25
N TRP A 18 15.46 -6.58 1.60
CA TRP A 18 14.73 -7.77 2.08
C TRP A 18 15.00 -8.08 3.56
N SER A 19 15.62 -7.14 4.29
CA SER A 19 15.96 -7.32 5.70
C SER A 19 14.76 -7.02 6.61
N ALA A 20 14.51 -7.91 7.57
CA ALA A 20 13.55 -7.71 8.66
C ALA A 20 14.10 -6.87 9.83
N GLU A 21 15.38 -6.50 9.79
CA GLU A 21 16.08 -5.86 10.92
C GLU A 21 15.46 -4.52 11.31
N ALA A 22 15.13 -4.32 12.59
CA ALA A 22 14.66 -3.03 13.10
C ALA A 22 13.46 -2.41 12.34
N ILE A 23 12.60 -3.23 11.70
CA ILE A 23 11.39 -2.73 11.03
C ILE A 23 10.48 -2.01 12.02
N GLU A 24 10.16 -2.62 13.16
CA GLU A 24 9.20 -2.05 14.10
C GLU A 24 9.61 -0.66 14.65
N PRO A 25 10.84 -0.48 15.20
CA PRO A 25 11.26 0.85 15.67
C PRO A 25 11.25 1.92 14.57
N GLU A 26 11.55 1.53 13.34
CA GLU A 26 11.53 2.42 12.17
C GLU A 26 10.10 2.80 11.78
N ALA A 27 9.21 1.81 11.69
CA ALA A 27 7.79 2.01 11.40
C ALA A 27 7.11 2.88 12.47
N ARG A 28 7.44 2.71 13.75
CA ARG A 28 6.92 3.58 14.83
C ARG A 28 7.36 5.04 14.66
N ARG A 29 8.63 5.27 14.36
CA ARG A 29 9.14 6.64 14.11
C ARG A 29 8.50 7.28 12.88
N LEU A 30 8.37 6.51 11.79
CA LEU A 30 7.70 6.98 10.58
C LEU A 30 6.21 7.26 10.85
N GLY A 31 5.51 6.36 11.53
CA GLY A 31 4.11 6.50 11.89
C GLY A 31 3.83 7.76 12.71
N ALA A 32 4.68 8.06 13.70
CA ALA A 32 4.58 9.30 14.47
C ALA A 32 4.70 10.57 13.60
N ARG A 33 5.60 10.56 12.61
CA ARG A 33 5.76 11.68 11.65
C ARG A 33 4.56 11.79 10.71
N LEU A 34 4.09 10.68 10.16
CA LEU A 34 2.94 10.63 9.26
C LEU A 34 1.65 11.09 9.96
N GLY A 35 1.40 10.61 11.17
CA GLY A 35 0.23 10.97 11.98
C GLY A 35 0.15 12.46 12.30
N HIS A 36 1.29 13.16 12.36
CA HIS A 36 1.32 14.61 12.53
C HIS A 36 1.19 15.36 11.18
N PHE A 37 1.93 14.91 10.18
CA PHE A 37 2.06 15.63 8.91
C PHE A 37 0.83 15.50 8.01
N LEU A 38 0.32 14.28 7.79
CA LEU A 38 -0.74 14.05 6.80
C LEU A 38 -2.04 14.80 7.12
N PRO A 39 -2.54 14.84 8.37
CA PRO A 39 -3.74 15.61 8.69
C PRO A 39 -3.61 17.11 8.38
N SER A 40 -2.39 17.66 8.37
CA SER A 40 -2.15 19.07 8.01
C SER A 40 -2.31 19.37 6.51
N LEU A 41 -2.42 18.34 5.67
CA LEU A 41 -2.56 18.48 4.21
C LEU A 41 -4.02 18.47 3.74
N VAL A 42 -4.97 18.15 4.61
CA VAL A 42 -6.40 18.10 4.26
C VAL A 42 -7.15 19.24 4.91
N GLU A 43 -8.11 19.80 4.17
CA GLU A 43 -9.02 20.80 4.70
C GLU A 43 -9.89 20.19 5.82
N PRO A 44 -10.24 20.94 6.88
CA PRO A 44 -10.99 20.43 8.03
C PRO A 44 -12.34 19.76 7.70
N ALA A 45 -12.92 20.07 6.54
CA ALA A 45 -14.21 19.55 6.08
C ALA A 45 -14.10 18.45 5.00
N GLY A 46 -12.89 18.06 4.59
CA GLY A 46 -12.67 17.05 3.54
C GLY A 46 -12.11 15.74 4.08
N THR A 47 -12.73 14.62 3.71
CA THR A 47 -12.11 13.29 3.87
C THR A 47 -11.18 13.05 2.68
N GLY A 48 -9.87 13.03 2.91
CA GLY A 48 -8.90 12.63 1.90
C GLY A 48 -8.95 11.12 1.62
N VAL A 49 -8.33 10.67 0.53
CA VAL A 49 -8.09 9.24 0.29
C VAL A 49 -6.59 8.98 0.35
N LEU A 50 -6.17 8.04 1.19
CA LEU A 50 -4.77 7.66 1.36
C LEU A 50 -4.55 6.25 0.82
N PHE A 51 -3.84 6.14 -0.31
CA PHE A 51 -3.42 4.86 -0.88
C PHE A 51 -2.07 4.43 -0.29
N VAL A 52 -2.00 3.19 0.19
CA VAL A 52 -0.85 2.65 0.94
C VAL A 52 -0.50 1.26 0.40
N PRO A 53 0.78 0.88 0.23
CA PRO A 53 1.12 -0.49 -0.15
C PRO A 53 0.65 -1.50 0.89
N MET A 54 0.25 -2.70 0.46
CA MET A 54 0.01 -3.84 1.36
C MET A 54 1.29 -4.58 1.75
N ALA A 55 2.41 -4.23 1.13
CA ALA A 55 3.69 -4.93 1.26
C ALA A 55 3.68 -6.37 0.76
N ILE A 56 2.88 -6.64 -0.28
CA ILE A 56 2.99 -7.86 -1.09
C ILE A 56 4.38 -7.87 -1.75
N GLY A 57 5.02 -9.05 -1.80
CA GLY A 57 6.43 -9.19 -2.19
C GLY A 57 7.43 -9.00 -1.04
N GLY A 58 7.06 -8.31 0.03
CA GLY A 58 7.87 -8.23 1.26
C GLY A 58 9.07 -7.30 1.21
N HIS A 59 9.03 -6.31 0.33
CA HIS A 59 10.06 -5.28 0.28
C HIS A 59 10.03 -4.50 1.59
N ARG A 60 11.19 -4.35 2.23
CA ARG A 60 11.35 -3.71 3.54
C ARG A 60 10.60 -2.39 3.62
N ASP A 61 10.81 -1.50 2.64
CA ASP A 61 10.23 -0.16 2.69
C ASP A 61 8.70 -0.20 2.61
N HIS A 62 8.11 -1.16 1.90
CA HIS A 62 6.67 -1.33 1.86
C HIS A 62 6.17 -1.86 3.21
N VAL A 63 6.89 -2.81 3.82
CA VAL A 63 6.55 -3.34 5.16
C VAL A 63 6.62 -2.24 6.22
N VAL A 64 7.70 -1.44 6.23
CA VAL A 64 7.85 -0.30 7.14
C VAL A 64 6.74 0.73 6.92
N THR A 65 6.42 1.03 5.65
CA THR A 65 5.37 2.01 5.29
C THR A 65 4.00 1.56 5.78
N VAL A 66 3.58 0.32 5.47
CA VAL A 66 2.26 -0.17 5.88
C VAL A 66 2.15 -0.27 7.40
N GLN A 67 3.21 -0.73 8.08
CA GLN A 67 3.23 -0.82 9.53
C GLN A 67 3.22 0.57 10.19
N ALA A 68 3.89 1.56 9.59
CA ALA A 68 3.85 2.95 10.04
C ALA A 68 2.43 3.54 9.94
N VAL A 69 1.73 3.29 8.83
CA VAL A 69 0.34 3.72 8.66
C VAL A 69 -0.57 3.02 9.67
N LEU A 70 -0.40 1.71 9.90
CA LEU A 70 -1.16 0.98 10.91
C LEU A 70 -0.95 1.55 12.32
N TYR A 71 0.28 1.93 12.68
CA TYR A 71 0.54 2.62 13.96
C TYR A 71 -0.11 4.01 14.04
N ALA A 72 -0.14 4.74 12.92
CA ALA A 72 -0.75 6.07 12.84
C ALA A 72 -2.28 6.03 12.60
N TYR A 73 -2.85 4.84 12.36
CA TYR A 73 -4.24 4.65 11.92
C TYR A 73 -5.27 5.36 12.83
N PRO A 74 -5.17 5.31 14.18
CA PRO A 74 -6.12 6.01 15.05
C PRO A 74 -6.18 7.53 14.82
N VAL A 75 -5.08 8.12 14.36
CA VAL A 75 -4.98 9.55 14.07
C VAL A 75 -5.34 9.85 12.61
N LEU A 76 -5.06 8.93 11.68
CA LEU A 76 -5.27 9.16 10.25
C LEU A 76 -6.70 8.86 9.79
N HIS A 77 -7.33 7.79 10.29
CA HIS A 77 -8.64 7.35 9.81
C HIS A 77 -9.80 8.38 9.95
N PRO A 78 -9.80 9.34 10.90
CA PRO A 78 -10.84 10.38 10.93
C PRO A 78 -10.71 11.39 9.78
N HIS A 79 -9.52 11.52 9.20
CA HIS A 79 -9.21 12.47 8.14
C HIS A 79 -9.12 11.82 6.75
N PHE A 80 -8.89 10.51 6.71
CA PHE A 80 -8.61 9.77 5.50
C PHE A 80 -9.41 8.47 5.41
N ARG A 81 -9.96 8.20 4.22
CA ARG A 81 -10.27 6.85 3.80
C ARG A 81 -8.96 6.16 3.41
N ILE A 82 -8.52 5.18 4.19
CA ILE A 82 -7.22 4.52 4.01
C ILE A 82 -7.41 3.23 3.21
N LEU A 83 -6.80 3.16 2.04
CA LEU A 83 -6.91 2.06 1.09
C LEU A 83 -5.56 1.41 0.87
N PHE A 84 -5.46 0.11 1.15
CA PHE A 84 -4.23 -0.65 1.01
C PHE A 84 -4.21 -1.38 -0.34
N TYR A 85 -3.40 -0.93 -1.30
CA TYR A 85 -3.37 -1.52 -2.64
C TYR A 85 -2.51 -2.78 -2.70
N GLU A 86 -2.91 -3.73 -3.55
CA GLU A 86 -2.12 -4.93 -3.84
C GLU A 86 -0.88 -4.56 -4.69
N ASP A 87 0.32 -4.78 -4.17
CA ASP A 87 1.56 -4.32 -4.80
C ASP A 87 1.87 -5.06 -6.11
N LEU A 88 1.78 -4.36 -7.24
CA LEU A 88 2.19 -4.89 -8.53
C LEU A 88 3.67 -4.58 -8.81
N HIS A 89 4.45 -5.49 -9.37
CA HIS A 89 4.07 -6.78 -9.98
C HIS A 89 3.99 -7.96 -9.01
N TYR A 90 4.30 -7.78 -7.72
CA TYR A 90 4.36 -8.90 -6.77
C TYR A 90 3.02 -9.65 -6.65
N ALA A 91 1.89 -8.94 -6.68
CA ALA A 91 0.56 -9.52 -6.58
C ALA A 91 0.11 -10.30 -7.83
N SER A 92 0.85 -10.22 -8.95
CA SER A 92 0.56 -11.07 -10.13
C SER A 92 1.04 -12.51 -9.94
N ASP A 93 1.85 -12.79 -8.93
CA ASP A 93 2.16 -14.14 -8.50
C ASP A 93 1.20 -14.58 -7.39
N ARG A 94 0.51 -15.72 -7.59
CA ARG A 94 -0.55 -16.19 -6.69
C ARG A 94 -0.01 -16.50 -5.29
N GLN A 95 1.19 -17.07 -5.19
CA GLN A 95 1.78 -17.42 -3.91
C GLN A 95 2.23 -16.17 -3.16
N ALA A 96 2.97 -15.27 -3.82
CA ALA A 96 3.42 -14.01 -3.23
C ALA A 96 2.24 -13.15 -2.78
N ARG A 97 1.15 -13.14 -3.55
CA ARG A 97 -0.11 -12.48 -3.18
C ARG A 97 -0.70 -13.06 -1.90
N ALA A 98 -0.86 -14.38 -1.82
CA ALA A 98 -1.42 -15.04 -0.63
C ALA A 98 -0.56 -14.78 0.62
N GLU A 99 0.77 -14.92 0.50
CA GLU A 99 1.71 -14.63 1.59
C GLU A 99 1.68 -13.16 2.03
N GLY A 100 1.55 -12.24 1.07
CA GLY A 100 1.44 -10.81 1.32
C GLY A 100 0.15 -10.45 2.06
N LEU A 101 -0.99 -11.01 1.64
CA LEU A 101 -2.27 -10.83 2.33
C LEU A 101 -2.20 -11.35 3.78
N GLU A 102 -1.65 -12.55 4.01
CA GLU A 102 -1.48 -13.09 5.36
C GLU A 102 -0.50 -12.27 6.21
N ARG A 103 0.59 -11.76 5.61
CA ARG A 103 1.49 -10.82 6.30
C ARG A 103 0.75 -9.55 6.72
N PHE A 104 -0.01 -8.94 5.81
CA PHE A 104 -0.80 -7.75 6.12
C PHE A 104 -1.80 -8.02 7.25
N ARG A 105 -2.55 -9.12 7.18
CA ARG A 105 -3.50 -9.51 8.24
C ARG A 105 -2.79 -9.61 9.60
N ARG A 106 -1.63 -10.27 9.68
CA ARG A 106 -0.84 -10.32 10.92
C ARG A 106 -0.42 -8.95 11.42
N LEU A 107 0.09 -8.10 10.54
CA LEU A 107 0.53 -6.74 10.89
C LEU A 107 -0.62 -5.88 11.41
N ALA A 108 -1.80 -6.02 10.82
CA ALA A 108 -2.99 -5.26 11.17
C ALA A 108 -3.79 -5.87 12.35
N GLY A 109 -3.36 -7.00 12.92
CA GLY A 109 -4.05 -7.65 14.05
C GLY A 109 -5.30 -8.44 13.64
N PHE A 110 -5.29 -9.06 12.46
CA PHE A 110 -6.38 -9.85 11.86
C PHE A 110 -7.73 -9.10 11.78
N PRO A 111 -7.76 -7.92 11.17
CA PRO A 111 -9.01 -7.17 11.00
C PRO A 111 -9.94 -7.87 10.01
N GLU A 112 -11.20 -7.44 10.02
CA GLU A 112 -12.09 -7.66 8.89
C GLU A 112 -11.73 -6.68 7.76
N LEU A 113 -11.76 -7.18 6.52
CA LEU A 113 -11.28 -6.45 5.35
C LEU A 113 -12.32 -6.46 4.24
N ARG A 114 -12.54 -5.29 3.63
CA ARG A 114 -13.33 -5.15 2.39
C ARG A 114 -12.38 -4.99 1.21
N ARG A 115 -12.47 -5.90 0.24
CA ARG A 115 -11.75 -5.76 -1.02
C ARG A 115 -12.57 -4.95 -2.02
N HIS A 116 -11.90 -4.06 -2.72
CA HIS A 116 -12.43 -3.30 -3.84
C HIS A 116 -11.64 -3.65 -5.09
N VAL A 117 -12.34 -3.84 -6.21
CA VAL A 117 -11.75 -4.20 -7.50
C VAL A 117 -12.13 -3.15 -8.53
N VAL A 118 -11.14 -2.62 -9.23
CA VAL A 118 -11.32 -1.68 -10.33
C VAL A 118 -10.87 -2.36 -11.61
N HIS A 119 -11.83 -2.80 -12.40
CA HIS A 119 -11.55 -3.30 -13.74
C HIS A 119 -11.16 -2.13 -14.65
N LEU A 120 -10.13 -2.36 -15.47
CA LEU A 120 -9.59 -1.37 -16.39
C LEU A 120 -9.98 -1.73 -17.82
N GLU A 121 -10.55 -0.76 -18.52
CA GLU A 121 -10.77 -0.91 -19.96
C GLU A 121 -9.44 -1.02 -20.70
N ALA A 122 -9.43 -1.68 -21.86
CA ALA A 122 -8.21 -1.97 -22.62
C ALA A 122 -7.36 -0.71 -22.90
N ALA A 123 -8.01 0.42 -23.21
CA ALA A 123 -7.33 1.69 -23.46
C ALA A 123 -6.70 2.28 -22.19
N GLN A 124 -7.40 2.22 -21.05
CA GLN A 124 -6.88 2.70 -19.76
C GLN A 124 -5.70 1.86 -19.31
N PHE A 125 -5.81 0.53 -19.47
CA PHE A 125 -4.74 -0.38 -19.09
C PHE A 125 -3.52 -0.20 -19.98
N ARG A 126 -3.71 0.05 -21.29
CA ARG A 126 -2.59 0.38 -22.18
C ARG A 126 -1.89 1.66 -21.74
N ALA A 127 -2.65 2.72 -21.46
CA ALA A 127 -2.10 3.99 -20.98
C ALA A 127 -1.31 3.81 -19.65
N LYS A 128 -1.81 2.99 -18.72
CA LYS A 128 -1.08 2.61 -17.50
C LYS A 128 0.26 1.95 -17.83
N LEU A 129 0.27 0.95 -18.72
CA LEU A 129 1.51 0.25 -19.08
C LEU A 129 2.52 1.18 -19.78
N ASP A 130 2.04 2.11 -20.61
CA ASP A 130 2.88 3.10 -21.26
C ASP A 130 3.51 4.07 -20.23
N LEU A 131 2.76 4.47 -19.18
CA LEU A 131 3.30 5.26 -18.06
C LEU A 131 4.33 4.48 -17.22
N VAL A 132 4.05 3.21 -16.93
CA VAL A 132 4.97 2.33 -16.21
C VAL A 132 6.28 2.16 -16.99
N ALA A 133 6.21 2.04 -18.32
CA ALA A 133 7.38 1.88 -19.18
C ALA A 133 8.36 3.07 -19.12
N LEU A 134 7.92 4.26 -18.68
CA LEU A 134 8.80 5.41 -18.47
C LEU A 134 9.83 5.16 -17.35
N TYR A 135 9.54 4.27 -16.40
CA TYR A 135 10.44 3.93 -15.29
C TYR A 135 11.42 2.81 -15.66
N ALA A 136 12.16 2.99 -16.76
CA ALA A 136 13.05 1.97 -17.32
C ALA A 136 14.08 1.41 -16.31
N SER A 137 14.53 2.22 -15.34
CA SER A 137 15.45 1.77 -14.29
C SER A 137 14.84 0.75 -13.32
N GLN A 138 13.51 0.68 -13.24
CA GLN A 138 12.76 -0.23 -12.37
C GLN A 138 12.42 -1.56 -13.06
N HIS A 139 12.67 -1.67 -14.37
CA HIS A 139 12.22 -2.81 -15.17
C HIS A 139 13.35 -3.42 -16.00
N ARG A 140 13.66 -4.69 -15.75
CA ARG A 140 14.59 -5.46 -16.61
C ARG A 140 14.00 -5.81 -17.98
N ARG A 141 12.67 -5.81 -18.09
CA ARG A 141 11.89 -6.15 -19.29
C ARG A 141 10.70 -5.21 -19.41
N PRO A 142 10.14 -4.98 -20.61
CA PRO A 142 8.94 -4.17 -20.77
C PRO A 142 7.78 -4.68 -19.89
N PRO A 143 6.96 -3.77 -19.34
CA PRO A 143 5.80 -4.15 -18.53
C PRO A 143 4.79 -4.92 -19.39
N THR A 144 4.24 -6.01 -18.86
CA THR A 144 3.25 -6.84 -19.55
C THR A 144 1.91 -6.81 -18.82
N PRO A 145 0.78 -7.00 -19.52
CA PRO A 145 -0.53 -7.14 -18.91
C PRO A 145 -0.57 -8.06 -17.69
N GLY A 146 -0.01 -9.27 -17.81
CA GLY A 146 -0.02 -10.26 -16.73
C GLY A 146 0.77 -9.81 -15.49
N ALA A 147 1.84 -9.05 -15.64
CA ALA A 147 2.63 -8.56 -14.50
C ALA A 147 1.96 -7.40 -13.75
N TYR A 148 0.93 -6.77 -14.34
CA TYR A 148 0.25 -5.59 -13.78
C TYR A 148 -1.24 -5.83 -13.53
N THR A 149 -1.59 -7.09 -13.28
CA THR A 149 -2.91 -7.55 -12.85
C THR A 149 -2.73 -8.55 -11.70
N PRO A 150 -3.46 -8.43 -10.57
CA PRO A 150 -3.41 -9.42 -9.51
C PRO A 150 -3.80 -10.84 -9.94
N ALA A 151 -3.24 -11.85 -9.28
CA ALA A 151 -3.40 -13.26 -9.62
C ALA A 151 -4.75 -13.89 -9.21
N ASP A 152 -5.88 -13.21 -9.46
CA ASP A 152 -7.21 -13.71 -9.10
C ASP A 152 -8.34 -13.45 -10.12
N ASP A 153 -8.14 -12.58 -11.11
CA ASP A 153 -9.00 -12.43 -12.30
C ASP A 153 -8.11 -12.25 -13.54
N GLU A 154 -8.51 -12.82 -14.67
CA GLU A 154 -7.81 -12.67 -15.96
C GLU A 154 -8.03 -11.28 -16.58
N ARG A 155 -9.13 -10.61 -16.22
CA ARG A 155 -9.42 -9.25 -16.70
C ARG A 155 -8.49 -8.25 -16.04
N PRO A 156 -7.89 -7.31 -16.81
CA PRO A 156 -7.06 -6.25 -16.24
C PRO A 156 -7.78 -5.50 -15.13
N HIS A 157 -7.16 -5.45 -13.95
CA HIS A 157 -7.74 -4.78 -12.81
C HIS A 157 -6.67 -4.35 -11.80
N GLU A 158 -7.07 -3.43 -10.94
CA GLU A 158 -6.37 -3.09 -9.71
C GLU A 158 -7.24 -3.47 -8.52
N ALA A 159 -6.60 -3.70 -7.39
CA ALA A 159 -7.31 -4.04 -6.17
C ALA A 159 -6.71 -3.32 -4.97
N TYR A 160 -7.60 -2.91 -4.09
CA TYR A 160 -7.25 -2.31 -2.81
C TYR A 160 -8.20 -2.80 -1.72
N TRP A 161 -7.71 -2.75 -0.50
CA TRP A 161 -8.37 -3.27 0.69
C TRP A 161 -8.59 -2.15 1.69
N GLU A 162 -9.71 -2.22 2.38
CA GLU A 162 -10.11 -1.28 3.40
C GLU A 162 -10.35 -2.02 4.71
N LEU A 163 -9.88 -1.47 5.83
CA LEU A 163 -10.22 -2.00 7.14
C LEU A 163 -11.69 -1.70 7.41
N ILE A 164 -12.46 -2.71 7.79
CA ILE A 164 -13.83 -2.49 8.25
C ILE A 164 -13.76 -2.11 9.73
N ASP A 165 -14.22 -0.91 10.07
CA ASP A 165 -14.38 -0.53 11.48
C ASP A 165 -15.58 -1.28 12.07
N PRO A 166 -15.39 -2.06 13.15
CA PRO A 166 -16.50 -2.74 13.81
C PRO A 166 -17.62 -1.78 14.28
N ALA A 167 -17.31 -0.49 14.50
CA ALA A 167 -18.30 0.53 14.86
C ALA A 167 -19.19 0.96 13.68
N THR A 168 -18.68 0.93 12.45
CA THR A 168 -19.45 1.29 11.23
C THR A 168 -20.14 0.10 10.58
N ALA A 169 -19.68 -1.12 10.84
CA ALA A 169 -20.25 -2.35 10.27
C ALA A 169 -21.73 -2.59 10.64
N LYS A 170 -22.23 -1.96 11.71
CA LYS A 170 -23.62 -2.09 12.19
C LYS A 170 -24.63 -1.13 11.53
N LEU A 171 -24.19 -0.28 10.60
CA LEU A 171 -25.06 0.71 9.95
C LEU A 171 -25.47 0.33 8.52
N ASP A 172 -24.92 -0.76 7.98
CA ASP A 172 -25.14 -1.22 6.60
C ASP A 172 -26.06 -2.47 6.50
N ASP A 173 -26.70 -2.90 7.61
CA ASP A 173 -27.69 -4.01 7.65
C ASP A 173 -29.14 -3.50 7.82
#